data_AF-A0A522R167-F1
#
_entry.id   AF-A0A522R167-F1
#
_cell.length_a   1.000
_cell.length_b   1.000
_cell.length_c   1.000
_cell.angle_alpha   90.00
_cell.angle_beta   90.00
_cell.angle_gamma   90.00
#
_symmetry.space_group_name_H-M   'P 1'
#
loop_
_entity.id
_entity.type
_entity.pdbx_description
1 polymer ?
#
loop_
_entity_poly.entity_id
_entity_poly.type
_entity_poly.pdbx_seq_one_letter_code
_entity_poly.pdbx_strand_id
1 'polypeptide(L)' 'MACDLTIYLKNGRQLHVDKKDYEGFFTRPASRETVICKFKTLCNPFVDEKKSDKIIATVKDLKKHNITELMETLRTLK' A
#
# COMPACT_ATOMS: atom_id res chain seq x y z
N MET A 1 5.29 11.71 -8.75
CA MET A 1 5.59 12.28 -10.08
C MET A 1 4.51 13.30 -10.35
N ALA A 2 4.89 14.55 -10.64
CA ALA A 2 3.92 15.55 -11.09
C ALA A 2 3.45 15.15 -12.49
N CYS A 3 2.14 15.23 -12.75
CA CYS A 3 1.57 14.92 -14.05
C CYS A 3 0.60 16.05 -14.44
N ASP A 4 0.85 16.65 -15.60
CA ASP A 4 -0.06 17.60 -16.23
C ASP A 4 -0.74 16.89 -17.41
N LEU A 5 -2.07 16.78 -17.34
CA LEU A 5 -2.86 16.08 -18.32
C LEU A 5 -3.98 16.97 -18.86
N THR A 6 -4.05 17.08 -20.18
CA THR A 6 -5.16 17.71 -20.90
C THR A 6 -5.79 16.72 -21.87
N ILE A 7 -7.12 16.60 -21.82
CA ILE A 7 -7.94 15.76 -22.69
C ILE A 7 -8.79 16.67 -23.60
N TYR A 8 -8.69 16.44 -24.92
CA TYR A 8 -9.47 17.16 -25.94
C TYR A 8 -10.65 16.30 -26.40
N LEU A 9 -11.87 16.83 -26.30
CA LEU A 9 -13.10 16.14 -26.71
C LEU A 9 -13.48 16.52 -28.15
N LYS A 10 -14.22 15.63 -28.84
CA LYS A 10 -14.65 15.84 -30.24
C LYS A 10 -15.50 17.10 -30.46
N ASN A 11 -16.16 17.61 -29.42
CA ASN A 11 -16.94 18.85 -29.47
C ASN A 11 -16.09 20.11 -29.16
N GLY A 12 -14.76 19.99 -29.14
CA GLY A 12 -13.83 21.09 -28.88
C GLY A 12 -13.63 21.43 -27.40
N ARG A 13 -14.36 20.80 -26.47
CA ARG A 13 -14.15 20.99 -25.03
C ARG A 13 -12.83 20.38 -24.57
N GLN A 14 -12.24 20.98 -23.54
CA GLN A 14 -11.02 20.49 -22.91
C GLN A 14 -11.27 20.16 -21.43
N LEU A 15 -10.65 19.08 -20.95
CA LEU A 15 -10.58 18.72 -19.54
C LEU A 15 -9.11 18.74 -19.13
N HIS A 16 -8.78 19.46 -18.06
CA HIS A 16 -7.41 19.64 -17.61
C HIS A 16 -7.27 19.23 -16.14
N VAL A 17 -6.16 18.57 -15.81
CA VAL A 17 -5.76 18.27 -14.43
C VAL A 17 -4.25 18.38 -14.28
N ASP A 18 -3.81 19.16 -13.30
CA ASP A 18 -2.45 19.17 -12.78
C ASP A 18 -2.42 18.39 -11.46
N LYS A 19 -1.68 17.29 -11.43
CA LYS A 19 -1.54 16.39 -10.28
C LYS A 19 -0.11 16.44 -9.75
N LYS A 20 0.09 17.26 -8.71
CA LYS A 20 1.41 17.48 -8.08
C LYS A 20 1.82 16.35 -7.12
N ASP A 21 0.84 15.70 -6.50
CA ASP A 21 1.05 14.55 -5.63
C ASP A 21 -0.09 13.52 -5.74
N TYR A 22 0.05 12.42 -5.01
CA TYR A 22 -0.97 11.39 -4.82
C TYR A 22 -0.72 10.67 -3.52
N GLU A 23 -1.74 9.97 -3.02
CA GLU A 23 -1.59 9.18 -1.80
C GLU A 23 -0.53 8.09 -1.98
N GLY A 24 0.46 8.07 -1.09
CA GLY A 24 1.63 7.20 -1.17
C GLY A 24 2.84 7.85 -1.86
N PHE A 25 2.72 9.09 -2.34
CA PHE A 25 3.87 9.90 -2.74
C PHE A 25 4.57 10.47 -1.51
N PHE A 26 5.85 10.83 -1.62
CA PHE A 26 6.64 11.26 -0.45
C PHE A 26 6.12 12.57 0.19
N THR A 27 5.46 13.45 -0.57
CA THR A 27 4.82 14.67 -0.04
C THR A 27 3.40 14.42 0.49
N ARG A 28 2.78 13.29 0.14
CA ARG A 28 1.45 12.87 0.60
C ARG A 28 1.45 11.38 0.93
N PRO A 29 2.06 10.97 2.08
CA PRO A 29 2.17 9.58 2.47
C PRO A 29 0.80 8.89 2.54
N ALA A 30 0.79 7.58 2.29
CA ALA A 30 -0.42 6.79 2.40
C ALA A 30 -0.89 6.67 3.86
N SER A 31 -2.21 6.61 4.05
CA SER A 31 -2.75 6.29 5.36
C SER A 31 -2.33 4.88 5.79
N ARG A 32 -2.39 4.62 7.10
CA ARG A 32 -2.05 3.30 7.64
C ARG A 32 -2.99 2.23 7.09
N GLU A 33 -4.26 2.58 6.95
CA GLU A 33 -5.34 1.76 6.42
C GLU A 33 -5.07 1.40 4.96
N THR A 34 -4.67 2.38 4.13
CA THR A 34 -4.28 2.16 2.73
C THR A 34 -3.09 1.22 2.61
N VAL A 35 -2.06 1.39 3.46
CA VAL A 35 -0.88 0.50 3.46
C VAL A 35 -1.25 -0.92 3.87
N ILE A 36 -2.08 -1.10 4.90
CA ILE A 36 -2.56 -2.42 5.36
C ILE A 36 -3.41 -3.10 4.27
N CYS A 37 -4.31 -2.35 3.64
CA CYS A 37 -5.15 -2.86 2.55
C CYS A 37 -4.28 -3.34 1.38
N LYS A 38 -3.33 -2.50 0.92
CA LYS A 38 -2.37 -2.87 -0.13
C LYS A 38 -1.59 -4.13 0.23
N PHE A 39 -1.10 -4.24 1.47
CA PHE A 39 -0.39 -5.43 1.94
C PHE A 39 -1.28 -6.68 1.87
N LYS A 40 -2.49 -6.64 2.44
CA LYS A 40 -3.44 -7.77 2.38
C LYS A 40 -3.75 -8.18 0.94
N THR A 41 -3.99 -7.23 0.04
CA THR A 41 -4.25 -7.51 -1.38
C THR A 41 -3.08 -8.21 -2.05
N LEU A 42 -1.84 -7.74 -1.83
CA LEU A 42 -0.64 -8.33 -2.44
C LEU A 42 -0.27 -9.69 -1.84
N CYS A 43 -0.58 -9.91 -0.57
CA CYS A 43 -0.20 -11.12 0.15
C CYS A 43 -1.26 -12.24 0.05
N ASN A 44 -2.50 -11.93 -0.33
CA ASN A 44 -3.60 -12.91 -0.45
C ASN A 44 -3.23 -14.22 -1.19
N PRO A 45 -2.43 -14.21 -2.28
CA PRO A 45 -2.04 -15.46 -2.94
C PRO A 45 -1.12 -16.37 -2.10
N PHE A 46 -0.42 -15.83 -1.09
CA PHE A 46 0.67 -16.50 -0.37
C PHE A 46 0.31 -16.82 1.09
N VAL A 47 -0.68 -16.11 1.66
CA VAL A 47 -1.08 -16.27 3.05
C VAL A 47 -2.58 -16.15 3.23
N ASP A 48 -3.09 -16.87 4.23
CA ASP A 48 -4.43 -16.60 4.73
C ASP A 48 -4.49 -15.30 5.54
N GLU A 49 -5.72 -14.84 5.79
CA GLU A 49 -5.98 -13.60 6.53
C GLU A 49 -5.33 -13.60 7.92
N LYS A 50 -5.43 -14.72 8.65
CA LYS A 50 -4.87 -14.86 10.00
C LYS A 50 -3.35 -14.65 10.02
N LYS A 51 -2.62 -15.22 9.06
CA LYS A 51 -1.18 -15.00 8.91
C LYS A 51 -0.87 -13.57 8.51
N SER A 52 -1.63 -13.00 7.57
CA SER A 52 -1.43 -11.60 7.16
C SER A 52 -1.61 -10.63 8.33
N ASP A 53 -2.62 -10.86 9.18
CA ASP A 53 -2.88 -10.05 10.38
C ASP A 53 -1.78 -10.20 11.43
N LYS A 54 -1.26 -11.42 11.62
CA LYS A 54 -0.11 -11.64 12.51
C LYS A 54 1.13 -10.87 12.04
N ILE A 55 1.40 -10.87 10.74
CA ILE A 55 2.52 -10.10 10.16
C ILE A 55 2.30 -8.60 10.39
N ILE A 56 1.10 -8.08 10.08
CA ILE A 56 0.76 -6.67 10.28
C ILE A 56 0.94 -6.25 11.75
N ALA A 57 0.46 -7.06 12.69
CA ALA A 57 0.58 -6.80 14.12
C ALA A 57 2.05 -6.78 14.58
N THR A 58 2.82 -7.79 14.17
CA THR A 58 4.25 -7.89 14.52
C THR A 58 5.05 -6.71 13.96
N VAL A 59 4.81 -6.31 12.71
CA VAL A 59 5.50 -5.17 12.08
C VAL A 59 5.06 -3.83 12.69
N LYS A 60 3.78 -3.69 13.08
CA LYS A 60 3.26 -2.47 13.74
C LYS A 60 4.02 -2.15 15.02
N ASP A 61 4.33 -3.17 15.81
CA ASP A 61 4.98 -3.05 17.10
C ASP A 61 6.38 -3.68 17.09
N LEU A 62 7.10 -3.64 15.95
CA LEU A 62 8.35 -4.40 15.74
C LEU A 62 9.41 -4.18 16.83
N LYS A 63 9.47 -2.99 17.41
CA LYS A 63 10.40 -2.67 18.51
C LYS A 63 10.12 -3.45 19.80
N LYS A 64 8.93 -4.03 19.94
CA LYS A 64 8.49 -4.83 21.10
C LYS A 64 8.54 -6.34 20.82
N HIS A 65 8.86 -6.75 19.60
CA HIS A 65 8.90 -8.15 19.20
C HIS A 65 10.34 -8.60 18.92
N ASN A 66 10.63 -9.87 19.17
CA ASN A 66 11.87 -10.46 18.67
C ASN A 66 11.78 -10.64 17.15
N ILE A 67 12.86 -10.34 16.43
CA ILE A 67 12.93 -10.55 14.98
C ILE A 67 12.66 -12.02 14.60
N THR A 68 13.01 -12.97 15.47
CA THR A 68 12.75 -14.40 15.24
C THR A 68 11.25 -14.72 15.12
N GLU A 69 10.37 -14.05 15.87
CA GLU A 69 8.92 -14.26 15.80
C GLU A 69 8.35 -13.90 14.41
N LEU A 70 8.88 -12.81 13.83
CA LEU A 70 8.52 -12.41 12.47
C LEU A 70 9.03 -13.44 11.47
N MET A 71 10.31 -13.85 11.59
CA MET A 71 10.92 -14.81 10.67
C MET A 71 10.23 -16.18 10.70
N GLU A 72 9.82 -16.66 11.88
CA GLU A 72 9.04 -17.89 12.01
C GLU A 72 7.69 -17.80 11.29
N THR A 73 7.02 -16.64 11.40
CA THR A 73 5.76 -16.40 10.71
C THR A 73 5.97 -16.41 9.19
N LEU A 74 7.03 -15.78 8.70
CA LEU A 74 7.41 -15.74 7.28
C LEU A 74 7.97 -17.07 6.74
N ARG A 75 8.42 -17.99 7.60
CA ARG A 75 8.89 -19.32 7.16
C ARG A 75 7.76 -20.18 6.60
N THR A 76 6.52 -19.90 6.99
CA THR A 76 5.35 -20.74 6.70
C THR A 76 4.44 -20.16 5.61
N LEU A 77 4.92 -19.19 4.83
CA LEU A 77 4.21 -18.69 3.65
C LEU A 77 3.98 -19.85 2.66
N LYS A 78 2.83 -19.84 1.98
CA LYS A 78 2.49 -20.88 0.99
C LYS A 78 3.25 -20.65 -0.31
#